data_AF-A0A7X8SKY9-F1
#
_entry.id   AF-A0A7X8SKY9-F1
#
_cell.length_a   1.000
_cell.length_b   1.000
_cell.length_c   1.000
_cell.angle_alpha   90.00
_cell.angle_beta   90.00
_cell.angle_gamma   90.00
#
_symmetry.space_group_name_H-M   'P 1'
#
loop_
_entity.id
_entity.type
_entity.pdbx_description
1 polymer ?
#
loop_
_entity_poly.entity_id
_entity_poly.type
_entity_poly.pdbx_seq_one_letter_code
_entity_poly.pdbx_strand_id
1 'polypeptide(L)'
;MKTVISTVLVSLIVLLSSFAVPTSLEEAPTEEKMSLLIKMVNSAENNDWETLNKAAQYSINWNADLELAKEWLDASLNISDNAEAYELLGDYHLRKGEITKAYGYYAKALQKGIFTLSKKDMHRIQRKNMVYGRALR
;
A
#
# COMPACT_ATOMS: atom_id res chain seq x y z
N MET A 1 -5.40 42.88 -46.79
CA MET A 1 -4.03 42.86 -47.33
C MET A 1 -3.05 43.01 -46.17
N LYS A 2 -2.08 42.10 -46.07
CA LYS A 2 -0.84 42.15 -45.24
C LYS A 2 -1.10 41.98 -43.73
N THR A 3 -0.48 41.06 -42.98
CA THR A 3 0.63 40.14 -43.22
C THR A 3 0.61 39.07 -42.11
N VAL A 4 1.02 37.87 -42.47
CA VAL A 4 1.27 36.70 -41.62
C VAL A 4 2.46 36.97 -40.69
N ILE A 5 2.34 36.66 -39.39
CA ILE A 5 3.48 36.50 -38.47
C ILE A 5 3.18 35.23 -37.65
N SER A 6 3.62 34.08 -38.16
CA SER A 6 4.93 33.45 -37.93
C SER A 6 4.98 32.69 -36.60
N THR A 7 4.96 31.37 -36.76
CA THR A 7 5.11 30.31 -35.79
C THR A 7 6.39 30.44 -34.97
N VAL A 8 6.30 30.26 -33.64
CA VAL A 8 7.43 29.73 -32.86
C VAL A 8 6.89 28.67 -31.91
N LEU A 9 7.07 27.42 -32.33
CA LEU A 9 6.86 26.22 -31.57
C LEU A 9 8.13 26.02 -30.74
N VAL A 10 8.12 26.40 -29.45
CA VAL A 10 9.25 26.12 -28.55
C VAL A 10 9.05 24.75 -27.95
N SER A 11 9.43 23.73 -28.72
CA SER A 11 9.70 22.39 -28.22
C SER A 11 10.95 22.44 -27.34
N LEU A 12 10.76 22.56 -26.03
CA LEU A 12 11.85 22.38 -25.06
C LEU A 12 12.06 20.89 -24.81
N ILE A 13 12.89 20.28 -25.65
CA ILE A 13 13.44 18.95 -25.42
C ILE A 13 14.51 19.09 -24.33
N VAL A 14 14.18 18.68 -23.10
CA VAL A 14 15.19 18.43 -22.06
C VAL A 14 15.69 17.00 -22.25
N LEU A 15 16.75 16.86 -23.05
CA LEU A 15 17.60 15.68 -23.02
C LEU A 15 18.48 15.76 -21.77
N LEU A 16 18.06 15.05 -20.71
CA LEU A 16 18.95 14.66 -19.63
C LEU A 16 19.18 13.15 -19.72
N SER A 17 20.17 12.79 -20.52
CA SER A 17 20.92 11.56 -20.31
C SER A 17 21.70 11.69 -19.00
N SER A 18 21.41 10.84 -18.01
CA SER A 18 22.40 9.98 -17.36
C SER A 18 21.91 9.40 -16.02
N PHE A 19 22.35 8.16 -15.79
CA PHE A 19 22.35 7.37 -14.55
C PHE A 19 21.03 6.68 -14.17
N ALA A 20 20.93 5.39 -14.49
CA ALA A 20 20.06 4.47 -13.74
C ALA A 20 20.95 3.42 -13.06
N VAL A 21 21.10 3.61 -11.76
CA VAL A 21 21.61 2.68 -10.75
C VAL A 21 21.00 1.28 -10.96
N PRO A 22 21.73 0.16 -10.76
CA PRO A 22 21.10 -1.15 -10.70
C PRO A 22 20.29 -1.21 -9.42
N THR A 23 19.06 -0.73 -9.48
CA THR A 23 18.08 -0.90 -8.44
C THR A 23 17.23 -2.08 -8.86
N SER A 24 17.25 -3.12 -8.05
CA SER A 24 16.14 -4.06 -7.95
C SER A 24 14.90 -3.28 -7.46
N LEU A 25 14.36 -2.40 -8.29
CA LEU A 25 13.01 -1.92 -8.16
C LEU A 25 12.17 -3.10 -8.61
N GLU A 26 11.46 -3.71 -7.67
CA GLU A 26 10.37 -4.62 -7.98
C GLU A 26 9.48 -3.87 -8.99
N GLU A 27 9.44 -4.35 -10.25
CA GLU A 27 8.69 -3.68 -11.32
C GLU A 27 7.25 -3.46 -10.84
N ALA A 28 6.71 -2.27 -11.12
CA ALA A 28 5.30 -1.97 -10.85
C ALA A 28 4.44 -3.12 -11.39
N PRO A 29 3.43 -3.59 -10.64
CA PRO A 29 2.74 -4.81 -11.00
C PRO A 29 2.05 -4.64 -12.35
N THR A 30 2.13 -5.68 -13.17
CA THR A 30 1.46 -5.72 -14.46
C THR A 30 -0.05 -5.65 -14.27
N GLU A 31 -0.77 -5.13 -15.27
CA GLU A 31 -2.23 -5.14 -15.31
C GLU A 31 -2.81 -6.55 -15.06
N GLU A 32 -2.10 -7.58 -15.54
CA GLU A 32 -2.42 -8.99 -15.30
C GLU A 32 -2.42 -9.35 -13.81
N LYS A 33 -1.37 -8.96 -13.06
CA LYS A 33 -1.30 -9.22 -11.60
C LYS A 33 -2.45 -8.54 -10.86
N MET A 34 -2.80 -7.31 -11.25
CA MET A 34 -3.94 -6.61 -10.65
C MET A 34 -5.28 -7.30 -10.97
N SER A 35 -5.46 -7.75 -12.22
CA SER A 35 -6.65 -8.53 -12.60
C SER A 35 -6.79 -9.82 -11.78
N LEU A 36 -5.68 -10.50 -11.47
CA LEU A 36 -5.69 -11.70 -10.63
C LEU A 36 -6.12 -11.39 -9.20
N LEU A 37 -5.67 -10.29 -8.60
CA LEU A 37 -6.11 -9.89 -7.26
C LEU A 37 -7.62 -9.59 -7.23
N ILE A 38 -8.14 -8.88 -8.24
CA ILE A 38 -9.57 -8.57 -8.35
C ILE A 38 -10.39 -9.86 -8.51
N LYS A 39 -9.93 -10.80 -9.35
CA LYS A 39 -10.59 -12.11 -9.50
C LYS A 39 -10.57 -12.91 -8.20
N MET A 40 -9.47 -12.88 -7.48
CA MET A 40 -9.32 -13.54 -6.18
C MET A 40 -10.35 -13.01 -5.17
N VAL A 41 -10.50 -11.68 -5.08
CA VAL A 41 -11.50 -11.04 -4.20
C VAL A 41 -12.93 -11.33 -4.66
N ASN A 42 -13.22 -11.24 -5.95
CA ASN A 42 -14.57 -11.50 -6.47
C ASN A 42 -15.01 -12.97 -6.35
N SER A 43 -14.05 -13.89 -6.19
CA SER A 43 -14.32 -15.32 -5.99
C SER A 43 -14.34 -15.71 -4.52
N ALA A 44 -14.02 -14.79 -3.61
CA ALA A 44 -14.00 -15.04 -2.18
C ALA A 44 -15.42 -15.20 -1.62
N GLU A 45 -15.57 -16.00 -0.57
CA GLU A 45 -16.85 -16.09 0.15
C GLU A 45 -17.14 -14.75 0.87
N ASN A 46 -18.42 -14.44 1.09
CA ASN A 46 -18.83 -13.14 1.67
C ASN A 46 -18.24 -12.85 3.06
N ASN A 47 -17.79 -13.87 3.77
CA ASN A 47 -17.18 -13.78 5.11
C ASN A 47 -15.66 -14.02 5.10
N ASP A 48 -15.03 -14.14 3.92
CA ASP A 48 -13.59 -14.39 3.77
C ASP A 48 -12.79 -13.08 3.83
N TRP A 49 -12.64 -12.57 5.05
CA TRP A 49 -11.82 -11.39 5.34
C TRP A 49 -10.32 -11.64 5.11
N GLU A 50 -9.87 -12.90 5.16
CA GLU A 50 -8.46 -13.27 4.95
C GLU A 50 -8.04 -13.04 3.50
N THR A 51 -8.89 -13.42 2.54
CA THR A 51 -8.64 -13.16 1.11
C THR A 51 -8.57 -11.66 0.81
N LEU A 52 -9.42 -10.85 1.44
CA LEU A 52 -9.37 -9.39 1.33
C LEU A 52 -8.06 -8.82 1.87
N ASN A 53 -7.64 -9.24 3.07
CA ASN A 53 -6.36 -8.85 3.66
C ASN A 53 -5.18 -9.22 2.75
N LYS A 54 -5.20 -10.44 2.20
CA LYS A 54 -4.15 -10.93 1.31
C LYS A 54 -4.06 -10.13 0.01
N ALA A 55 -5.20 -9.80 -0.60
CA ALA A 55 -5.25 -8.95 -1.79
C ALA A 55 -4.67 -7.56 -1.51
N ALA A 56 -5.09 -6.94 -0.39
CA ALA A 56 -4.60 -5.65 0.04
C ALA A 56 -3.09 -5.67 0.32
N GLN A 57 -2.59 -6.71 0.98
CA GLN A 57 -1.17 -6.88 1.25
C GLN A 57 -0.34 -6.90 -0.04
N TYR A 58 -0.76 -7.65 -1.07
CA TYR A 58 -0.06 -7.64 -2.36
C TYR A 58 -0.08 -6.26 -3.00
N SER A 59 -1.24 -5.60 -3.01
CA SER A 59 -1.35 -4.25 -3.59
C SER A 59 -0.46 -3.22 -2.87
N ILE A 60 -0.40 -3.27 -1.54
CA ILE A 60 0.47 -2.40 -0.70
C ILE A 60 1.95 -2.71 -0.93
N ASN A 61 2.31 -3.99 -0.98
CA ASN A 61 3.71 -4.40 -1.15
C ASN A 61 4.26 -3.94 -2.50
N TRP A 62 3.47 -4.12 -3.57
CA TRP A 62 3.82 -3.71 -4.92
C TRP A 62 3.65 -2.21 -5.17
N ASN A 63 3.17 -1.45 -4.18
CA ASN A 63 2.85 -0.03 -4.32
C ASN A 63 1.95 0.24 -5.55
N ALA A 64 0.92 -0.59 -5.68
CA ALA A 64 0.01 -0.64 -6.82
C ALA A 64 -1.16 0.34 -6.61
N ASP A 65 -2.39 -0.17 -6.63
CA ASP A 65 -3.58 0.59 -6.26
C ASP A 65 -3.78 0.57 -4.75
N LEU A 66 -3.20 1.57 -4.07
CA LEU A 66 -3.31 1.72 -2.63
C LEU A 66 -4.75 2.02 -2.19
N GLU A 67 -5.54 2.73 -2.98
CA GLU A 67 -6.90 3.07 -2.59
C GLU A 67 -7.81 1.83 -2.66
N LEU A 68 -7.66 1.00 -3.69
CA LEU A 68 -8.32 -0.30 -3.75
C LEU A 68 -7.88 -1.23 -2.60
N ALA A 69 -6.59 -1.20 -2.24
CA ALA A 69 -6.12 -1.94 -1.07
C ALA A 69 -6.82 -1.50 0.21
N LYS A 70 -7.04 -0.18 0.37
CA LYS A 70 -7.76 0.37 1.51
C LYS A 70 -9.22 -0.07 1.52
N GLU A 71 -9.91 -0.08 0.37
CA GLU A 71 -11.29 -0.56 0.26
C GLU A 71 -11.42 -2.02 0.70
N TRP A 72 -10.49 -2.88 0.30
CA TRP A 72 -10.48 -4.28 0.75
C TRP A 72 -10.23 -4.40 2.26
N LEU A 73 -9.35 -3.57 2.84
CA LEU A 73 -9.12 -3.55 4.28
C LEU A 73 -10.35 -3.05 5.05
N ASP A 74 -11.04 -2.03 4.55
CA ASP A 74 -12.29 -1.54 5.15
C ASP A 74 -13.39 -2.63 5.08
N ALA A 75 -13.51 -3.34 3.96
CA ALA A 75 -14.42 -4.47 3.81
C ALA A 75 -14.07 -5.63 4.75
N SER A 76 -12.78 -5.97 4.87
CA SER A 76 -12.27 -6.99 5.82
C SER A 76 -12.66 -6.64 7.26
N LEU A 77 -12.47 -5.38 7.67
CA LEU A 77 -12.82 -4.90 9.01
C LEU A 77 -14.34 -4.89 9.28
N ASN A 78 -15.16 -4.71 8.24
CA ASN A 78 -16.62 -4.82 8.35
C ASN A 78 -17.07 -6.27 8.54
N ILE A 79 -16.37 -7.23 7.94
CA ILE A 79 -16.62 -8.67 8.15
C ILE A 79 -16.12 -9.12 9.53
N SER A 80 -14.91 -8.70 9.89
CA SER A 80 -14.23 -9.10 11.11
C SER A 80 -13.26 -8.02 11.59
N ASP A 81 -13.44 -7.53 12.82
CA ASP A 81 -12.54 -6.57 13.46
C ASP A 81 -11.21 -7.26 13.88
N ASN A 82 -10.32 -7.44 12.91
CA ASN A 82 -9.15 -8.31 13.00
C ASN A 82 -7.81 -7.55 13.07
N ALA A 83 -6.81 -8.14 13.73
CA ALA A 83 -5.50 -7.51 13.95
C ALA A 83 -4.68 -7.34 12.68
N GLU A 84 -4.81 -8.28 11.73
CA GLU A 84 -4.04 -8.27 10.48
C GLU A 84 -4.41 -7.08 9.60
N ALA A 85 -5.70 -6.77 9.45
CA ALA A 85 -6.16 -5.61 8.68
C ALA A 85 -5.60 -4.29 9.26
N TYR A 86 -5.51 -4.16 10.58
CA TYR A 86 -4.88 -2.99 11.19
C TYR A 86 -3.36 -2.96 11.00
N GLU A 87 -2.66 -4.11 10.97
CA GLU A 87 -1.24 -4.14 10.60
C GLU A 87 -1.06 -3.62 9.17
N LEU A 88 -1.90 -4.08 8.23
CA LEU A 88 -1.86 -3.69 6.84
C LEU A 88 -2.25 -2.22 6.61
N LEU A 89 -3.19 -1.67 7.38
CA LEU A 89 -3.47 -0.22 7.37
C LEU A 89 -2.25 0.59 7.82
N GLY A 90 -1.46 0.06 8.76
CA GLY A 90 -0.18 0.65 9.12
C GLY A 90 0.79 0.69 7.94
N ASP A 91 0.91 -0.43 7.21
CA ASP A 91 1.76 -0.54 6.01
C ASP A 91 1.26 0.38 4.86
N TYR A 92 -0.06 0.49 4.67
CA TYR A 92 -0.68 1.43 3.72
C TYR A 92 -0.29 2.89 4.04
N HIS A 93 -0.46 3.31 5.29
CA HIS A 93 -0.11 4.68 5.69
C HIS A 93 1.39 4.95 5.59
N LEU A 94 2.22 3.93 5.85
CA LEU A 94 3.66 4.03 5.65
C LEU A 94 4.01 4.26 4.17
N ARG A 95 3.36 3.56 3.22
CA ARG A 95 3.54 3.81 1.77
C ARG A 95 3.19 5.24 1.37
N LYS A 96 2.21 5.85 2.06
CA LYS A 96 1.80 7.24 1.86
C LYS A 96 2.68 8.26 2.61
N GLY A 97 3.69 7.81 3.36
CA GLY A 97 4.56 8.68 4.17
C GLY A 97 3.90 9.20 5.45
N GLU A 98 2.73 8.67 5.83
CA GLU A 98 1.94 9.13 6.97
C GLU A 98 2.35 8.39 8.26
N ILE A 99 3.59 8.64 8.71
CA ILE A 99 4.24 7.89 9.82
C ILE A 99 3.39 7.88 11.10
N THR A 100 2.79 9.00 11.48
CA THR A 100 1.94 9.09 12.68
C THR A 100 0.73 8.15 12.60
N LYS A 101 0.09 8.08 11.43
CA LYS A 101 -1.04 7.15 11.21
C LYS A 101 -0.56 5.71 11.22
N ALA A 102 0.56 5.41 10.54
CA ALA A 102 1.15 4.09 10.53
C ALA A 102 1.42 3.57 11.96
N TYR A 103 2.07 4.40 12.79
CA TYR A 103 2.30 4.11 14.21
C TYR A 103 1.00 3.77 14.96
N GLY A 104 -0.04 4.60 14.80
CA GLY A 104 -1.33 4.40 15.45
C GLY A 104 -2.01 3.09 15.05
N TYR A 105 -1.96 2.73 13.76
CA TYR A 105 -2.53 1.48 13.26
C TYR A 105 -1.76 0.24 13.73
N TYR A 106 -0.42 0.29 13.78
CA TYR A 106 0.35 -0.80 14.39
C TYR A 106 0.03 -0.98 15.88
N ALA A 107 -0.19 0.10 16.62
CA ALA A 107 -0.62 0.01 18.01
C ALA A 107 -2.00 -0.64 18.14
N LYS A 108 -2.95 -0.27 17.26
CA LYS A 108 -4.28 -0.86 17.21
C LYS A 108 -4.25 -2.35 16.86
N ALA A 109 -3.38 -2.75 15.92
CA ALA A 109 -3.15 -4.16 15.58
C ALA A 109 -2.68 -4.98 16.78
N LEU A 110 -1.73 -4.46 17.57
CA LEU A 110 -1.27 -5.11 18.82
C LEU A 110 -2.40 -5.24 19.84
N GLN A 111 -3.21 -4.18 20.01
CA GLN A 111 -4.34 -4.18 20.93
C GLN A 111 -5.37 -5.26 20.55
N LYS A 112 -5.76 -5.32 19.27
CA LYS A 112 -6.73 -6.32 18.76
C LYS A 112 -6.18 -7.73 18.79
N GLY A 113 -4.86 -7.86 18.63
CA GLY A 113 -4.15 -9.12 18.54
C GLY A 113 -3.68 -9.74 19.85
N ILE A 114 -3.94 -9.10 20.99
CA ILE A 114 -3.32 -9.47 22.29
C ILE A 114 -3.54 -10.93 22.69
N PHE A 115 -4.67 -11.54 22.31
CA PHE A 115 -5.01 -12.93 22.62
C PHE A 115 -5.06 -13.84 21.39
N THR A 116 -4.94 -13.30 20.17
CA THR A 116 -5.18 -14.04 18.92
C THR A 116 -3.93 -14.16 18.06
N LEU A 117 -2.99 -13.22 18.15
CA LEU A 117 -1.76 -13.27 17.38
C LEU A 117 -0.82 -14.34 17.91
N SER A 118 -0.13 -15.03 16.99
CA SER A 118 1.02 -15.83 17.37
C SER A 118 2.12 -14.95 17.96
N LYS A 119 3.02 -15.55 18.76
CA LYS A 119 4.21 -14.86 19.27
C LYS A 119 5.04 -14.22 18.14
N LYS A 120 5.11 -14.89 16.99
CA LYS A 120 5.85 -14.39 15.81
C LYS A 120 5.22 -13.12 15.25
N ASP A 121 3.90 -13.10 15.09
CA ASP A 121 3.17 -11.95 14.54
C ASP A 121 3.18 -10.78 15.51
N MET A 122 2.94 -11.05 16.80
CA MET A 122 3.07 -10.07 17.88
C MET A 122 4.44 -9.37 17.84
N HIS A 123 5.53 -10.15 17.78
CA HIS A 123 6.88 -9.58 17.71
C HIS A 123 7.12 -8.78 16.42
N ARG A 124 6.57 -9.21 15.27
CA ARG A 124 6.70 -8.49 14.00
C ARG A 124 6.05 -7.10 14.11
N ILE A 125 4.81 -7.04 14.59
CA ILE A 125 4.06 -5.77 14.69
C ILE A 125 4.68 -4.86 15.76
N GLN A 126 5.15 -5.41 16.88
CA GLN A 126 5.86 -4.65 17.92
C GLN A 126 7.12 -3.97 17.37
N ARG A 127 7.89 -4.64 16.51
CA ARG A 127 9.05 -4.03 15.86
C ARG A 127 8.65 -2.88 14.94
N LYS A 128 7.62 -3.07 14.10
CA LYS A 128 7.08 -2.00 13.25
C LYS A 128 6.66 -0.79 14.11
N ASN A 129 5.85 -1.01 15.13
CA ASN A 129 5.39 0.05 16.03
C ASN A 129 6.56 0.78 16.71
N MET A 130 7.58 0.06 17.20
CA MET A 130 8.75 0.67 17.84
C MET A 130 9.59 1.50 16.86
N VAL A 131 9.82 0.99 15.64
CA VAL A 131 10.59 1.68 14.60
C VAL A 131 9.91 3.00 14.25
N TYR A 132 8.62 2.97 13.93
CA TYR A 132 7.91 4.17 13.50
C TYR A 132 7.54 5.10 14.65
N GLY A 133 7.40 4.59 15.89
CA GLY A 133 7.26 5.44 17.07
C GLY A 133 8.54 6.21 17.42
N ARG A 134 9.73 5.65 17.13
CA ARG A 134 11.00 6.39 17.30
C ARG A 134 11.16 7.51 16.28
N ALA A 135 10.64 7.33 15.07
CA ALA A 135 10.69 8.34 14.01
C ALA A 135 9.82 9.59 14.29
N LEU A 136 8.99 9.56 15.33
CA LEU A 136 8.14 10.68 15.76
C LEU A 136 8.77 11.57 16.85
N ARG A 137 10.00 11.28 17.27
CA ARG A 137 10.71 12.01 18.33
C ARG A 137 11.61 13.11 17.79
#